data_AF-A0A962CAW5-F1
#
_entry.id   AF-A0A962CAW5-F1
#
_cell.length_a   1.000
_cell.length_b   1.000
_cell.length_c   1.000
_cell.angle_alpha   90.00
_cell.angle_beta   90.00
_cell.angle_gamma   90.00
#
_symmetry.space_group_name_H-M   'P 1'
#
loop_
_entity.id
_entity.type
_entity.pdbx_description
1 polymer ?
#
loop_
_entity_poly.entity_id
_entity_poly.type
_entity_poly.pdbx_seq_one_letter_code
_entity_poly.pdbx_strand_id
1 'polypeptide(L)'
;RQLDLIHRARISLNQNSRRVRLVLLGTPPTGSGADELMKVWQAGTDVDNRFAEWKPDVEDGVAAVLVKPDGIALTWYANGFDASGLRKDLAKVTK
;
A
#
# COMPACT_ATOMS: atom_id res chain seq x y z
N ARG A 1 0.96 -5.38 -13.56
CA ARG A 1 2.37 -5.22 -13.09
C ARG A 1 2.45 -4.58 -11.69
N GLN A 2 1.77 -3.45 -11.42
CA GLN A 2 1.75 -2.81 -10.08
C GLN A 2 1.16 -3.69 -8.96
N LEU A 3 0.09 -4.45 -9.22
CA LEU A 3 -0.53 -5.31 -8.20
C LEU A 3 0.41 -6.40 -7.67
N ASP A 4 1.14 -7.08 -8.56
CA ASP A 4 2.16 -8.08 -8.18
C ASP A 4 3.27 -7.46 -7.32
N LEU A 5 3.64 -6.20 -7.60
CA LEU A 5 4.68 -5.49 -6.86
C LEU A 5 4.22 -5.17 -5.43
N ILE A 6 3.00 -4.67 -5.29
CA ILE A 6 2.36 -4.38 -4.01
C ILE A 6 2.18 -5.68 -3.20
N HIS A 7 1.79 -6.77 -3.85
CA HIS A 7 1.69 -8.08 -3.22
C HIS A 7 3.03 -8.55 -2.64
N ARG A 8 4.12 -8.48 -3.41
CA ARG A 8 5.48 -8.85 -2.94
C ARG A 8 6.00 -7.94 -1.83
N ALA A 9 5.79 -6.63 -1.97
CA ALA A 9 6.14 -5.64 -0.96
C ALA A 9 5.49 -5.96 0.39
N ARG A 10 4.22 -6.35 0.36
CA ARG A 10 3.52 -6.77 1.57
C ARG A 10 4.04 -8.06 2.17
N ILE A 11 4.35 -9.09 1.38
CA ILE A 11 4.90 -10.35 1.92
C ILE A 11 6.16 -10.06 2.75
N SER A 12 7.03 -9.18 2.25
CA SER A 12 8.23 -8.72 2.96
C SER A 12 7.91 -7.89 4.23
N LEU A 13 6.83 -7.11 4.21
CA LEU A 13 6.35 -6.35 5.36
C LEU A 13 5.67 -7.21 6.44
N ASN A 14 4.92 -8.25 6.07
CA ASN A 14 4.27 -9.14 7.03
C ASN A 14 5.30 -9.86 7.91
N GLN A 15 6.46 -10.21 7.34
CA GLN A 15 7.60 -10.73 8.08
C GLN A 15 8.18 -9.73 9.11
N ASN A 16 7.91 -8.43 8.91
CA ASN A 16 8.41 -7.31 9.73
C ASN A 16 7.27 -6.49 10.37
N SER A 17 6.07 -7.07 10.48
CA SER A 17 4.79 -6.41 10.80
C SER A 17 4.74 -5.70 12.15
N ARG A 18 5.73 -5.90 13.01
CA ARG A 18 5.90 -5.14 14.26
C ARG A 18 6.35 -3.70 14.05
N ARG A 19 6.90 -3.33 12.87
CA ARG A 19 7.53 -2.01 12.63
C ARG A 19 6.77 -1.09 11.70
N VAL A 20 6.11 -1.62 10.66
CA VAL A 20 5.41 -0.84 9.63
C VAL A 20 4.34 -1.68 8.91
N ARG A 21 3.37 -1.01 8.28
CA ARG A 21 2.32 -1.59 7.43
C ARG A 21 2.16 -0.78 6.14
N LEU A 22 1.67 -1.41 5.07
CA LEU A 22 1.35 -0.74 3.81
C LEU A 22 -0.17 -0.75 3.60
N VAL A 23 -0.75 0.42 3.36
CA VAL A 23 -2.19 0.61 3.15
C VAL A 23 -2.42 0.99 1.69
N LEU A 24 -3.32 0.27 1.01
CA LEU A 24 -3.76 0.59 -0.35
C LEU A 24 -4.81 1.70 -0.29
N LEU A 25 -4.65 2.73 -1.11
CA LEU A 25 -5.57 3.86 -1.22
C LEU A 25 -6.23 3.86 -2.59
N GLY A 26 -7.57 3.91 -2.61
CA GLY A 26 -8.38 3.96 -3.83
C GLY A 26 -9.45 2.87 -3.89
N THR A 27 -10.03 2.70 -5.07
CA THR A 27 -10.94 1.59 -5.38
C THR A 27 -10.13 0.29 -5.41
N PRO A 28 -10.61 -0.80 -4.79
CA PRO A 28 -10.02 -2.11 -4.97
C PRO A 28 -9.86 -2.42 -6.46
N PRO A 29 -8.66 -2.77 -6.94
CA PRO A 29 -8.43 -3.03 -8.35
C PRO A 29 -9.30 -4.20 -8.79
N THR A 30 -9.86 -4.14 -10.00
CA THR A 30 -10.62 -5.25 -10.58
C THR A 30 -9.79 -5.90 -11.69
N GLY A 31 -9.56 -7.22 -11.62
CA GLY A 31 -8.72 -7.92 -12.61
C GLY A 31 -8.11 -9.22 -12.12
N SER A 32 -7.43 -9.95 -13.01
CA SER A 32 -6.82 -11.25 -12.69
C SER A 32 -5.78 -11.12 -11.56
N GLY A 33 -6.01 -11.84 -10.45
CA GLY A 33 -5.17 -11.78 -9.24
C GLY A 33 -5.62 -10.74 -8.22
N ALA A 34 -6.63 -9.92 -8.51
CA ALA A 34 -7.21 -8.99 -7.55
C ALA A 34 -7.92 -9.71 -6.39
N ASP A 35 -8.62 -10.81 -6.64
CA ASP A 35 -9.32 -11.55 -5.57
C ASP A 35 -8.34 -12.10 -4.53
N GLU A 36 -7.22 -12.67 -4.98
CA GLU A 36 -6.14 -13.13 -4.10
C GLU A 36 -5.44 -11.98 -3.38
N LEU A 37 -5.32 -10.81 -4.02
CA LEU A 37 -4.87 -9.59 -3.37
C LEU A 37 -5.87 -9.18 -2.27
N MET A 38 -7.15 -9.06 -2.58
CA MET A 38 -8.15 -8.52 -1.65
C MET A 38 -8.42 -9.43 -0.45
N LYS A 39 -8.26 -10.76 -0.56
CA LYS A 39 -8.36 -11.70 0.59
C LYS A 39 -7.43 -11.35 1.74
N VAL A 40 -6.24 -10.87 1.40
CA VAL A 40 -5.25 -10.50 2.41
C VAL A 40 -5.33 -9.00 2.69
N TRP A 41 -5.64 -8.13 1.73
CA TRP A 41 -5.56 -6.67 1.90
C TRP A 41 -6.78 -6.10 2.64
N GLN A 42 -6.57 -5.44 3.77
CA GLN A 42 -7.60 -4.60 4.38
C GLN A 42 -7.61 -3.24 3.68
N ALA A 43 -8.72 -2.90 3.02
CA ALA A 43 -9.00 -1.52 2.63
C ALA A 43 -9.22 -0.74 3.93
N GLY A 44 -8.28 0.16 4.25
CA GLY A 44 -8.34 0.98 5.46
C GLY A 44 -8.95 2.33 5.14
N THR A 45 -9.90 2.77 5.96
CA THR A 45 -10.30 4.17 6.09
C THR A 45 -9.61 4.73 7.33
N ASP A 46 -9.03 5.91 7.24
CA ASP A 46 -8.55 6.64 8.41
C ASP A 46 -9.72 7.38 9.10
N VAL A 47 -9.56 7.64 10.40
CA VAL A 47 -10.63 8.15 11.29
C VAL A 47 -11.21 9.48 10.80
N ASP A 48 -10.40 10.29 10.12
CA ASP A 48 -10.75 11.63 9.63
C ASP A 48 -10.82 11.72 8.09
N ASN A 49 -10.85 10.59 7.38
CA ASN A 49 -10.88 10.54 5.90
C ASN A 49 -9.73 11.33 5.22
N ARG A 50 -8.59 11.54 5.90
CA ARG A 50 -7.45 12.32 5.37
C ARG A 50 -6.81 11.60 4.18
N PHE A 51 -6.84 10.27 4.15
CA PHE A 51 -6.38 9.50 3.01
C PHE A 51 -7.20 9.71 1.74
N ALA A 52 -8.37 10.34 1.80
CA ALA A 52 -9.15 10.68 0.61
C ALA A 52 -8.38 11.59 -0.35
N GLU A 53 -7.54 12.49 0.16
CA GLU A 53 -6.73 13.39 -0.67
C GLU A 53 -5.61 12.65 -1.43
N TRP A 54 -5.26 11.44 -0.98
CA TRP A 54 -4.20 10.59 -1.53
C TRP A 54 -4.74 9.45 -2.39
N LYS A 55 -6.07 9.39 -2.57
CA LYS A 55 -6.70 8.43 -3.47
C LYS A 55 -6.44 8.84 -4.92
N PRO A 56 -6.17 7.88 -5.81
CA PRO A 56 -6.14 8.12 -7.24
C PRO A 56 -7.50 8.61 -7.74
N ASP A 57 -7.46 9.49 -8.74
CA ASP A 57 -8.64 10.04 -9.44
C ASP A 57 -9.09 9.19 -10.64
N VAL A 58 -8.38 8.10 -10.94
CA VAL A 58 -8.67 7.18 -12.04
C VAL A 58 -9.22 5.84 -11.56
N GLU A 59 -10.10 5.23 -12.37
CA GLU A 59 -10.97 4.10 -11.99
C GLU A 59 -10.22 2.82 -11.56
N ASP A 60 -8.99 2.63 -12.04
CA ASP A 60 -8.07 1.53 -11.64
C ASP A 60 -6.75 2.04 -11.04
N GLY A 61 -6.78 3.27 -10.52
CA GLY A 61 -5.61 3.89 -9.93
C GLY A 61 -5.19 3.20 -8.66
N VAL A 62 -3.88 3.07 -8.48
CA VAL A 62 -3.30 2.42 -7.31
C VAL A 62 -2.32 3.34 -6.61
N ALA A 63 -2.73 3.86 -5.45
CA ALA A 63 -1.82 4.55 -4.53
C ALA A 63 -1.63 3.71 -3.26
N ALA A 64 -0.53 3.96 -2.55
CA ALA A 64 -0.25 3.31 -1.28
C ALA A 64 0.35 4.29 -0.29
N VAL A 65 0.17 4.02 1.01
CA VAL A 65 0.86 4.75 2.07
C VAL A 65 1.54 3.77 3.02
N LEU A 66 2.81 4.02 3.32
CA LEU A 66 3.55 3.32 4.36
C LEU A 66 3.22 3.97 5.71
N VAL A 67 2.74 3.18 6.66
CA VAL A 67 2.34 3.66 7.99
C VAL A 67 3.07 2.90 9.09
N LYS A 68 3.35 3.57 10.21
CA LYS A 68 3.79 2.93 11.45
C LYS A 68 2.58 2.32 12.18
N PRO A 69 2.81 1.36 13.11
CA PRO A 69 1.74 0.75 13.92
C PRO A 69 0.95 1.74 14.79
N ASP A 70 1.56 2.89 15.12
CA ASP A 70 0.93 3.99 15.86
C ASP A 70 0.01 4.87 14.98
N GLY A 71 -0.13 4.55 13.69
CA GLY A 71 -1.00 5.25 12.73
C GLY A 71 -0.32 6.40 11.99
N ILE A 72 0.97 6.65 12.20
CA ILE A 72 1.69 7.73 11.51
C ILE A 72 2.05 7.31 10.07
N ALA A 73 1.61 8.10 9.09
CA ALA A 73 2.06 7.98 7.70
C ALA A 73 3.52 8.43 7.54
N LEU A 74 4.32 7.61 6.87
CA LEU A 74 5.74 7.87 6.59
C LEU A 74 5.97 8.37 5.17
N THR A 75 5.42 7.65 4.20
CA THR A 75 5.63 7.90 2.77
C THR A 75 4.36 7.57 2.01
N TRP A 76 3.92 8.51 1.17
CA TRP A 76 2.86 8.29 0.19
C TRP A 76 3.46 7.95 -1.18
N TYR A 77 2.86 6.97 -1.83
CA TYR A 77 3.18 6.52 -3.18
C TYR A 77 1.96 6.78 -4.06
N ALA A 78 2.04 7.84 -4.86
CA ALA A 78 0.97 8.23 -5.78
C ALA A 78 0.73 7.17 -6.86
N ASN A 79 -0.39 7.27 -7.57
CA ASN A 79 -0.66 6.42 -8.72
C ASN A 79 0.50 6.44 -9.73
N GLY A 80 0.85 5.27 -10.25
CA GLY A 80 1.98 5.10 -11.17
C GLY A 80 3.37 5.09 -10.51
N PHE A 81 3.46 5.01 -9.18
CA PHE A 81 4.74 5.00 -8.47
C PHE A 81 5.71 3.92 -8.94
N ASP A 82 7.02 4.23 -8.86
CA ASP A 82 8.08 3.26 -9.11
C ASP A 82 8.21 2.27 -7.95
N ALA A 83 8.02 0.99 -8.27
CA ALA A 83 8.15 -0.11 -7.31
C ALA A 83 9.57 -0.28 -6.76
N SER A 84 10.61 0.23 -7.46
CA SER A 84 11.98 0.19 -6.94
C SER A 84 12.16 1.10 -5.72
N GLY A 85 11.51 2.27 -5.73
CA GLY A 85 11.49 3.21 -4.60
C GLY A 85 10.84 2.60 -3.36
N LEU A 86 9.64 2.02 -3.54
CA LEU A 86 8.93 1.30 -2.47
C LEU A 86 9.84 0.22 -1.85
N ARG A 87 10.46 -0.65 -2.66
CA ARG A 87 11.34 -1.71 -2.14
C ARG A 87 12.53 -1.18 -1.35
N LYS A 88 13.16 -0.09 -1.80
CA LYS A 88 14.29 0.54 -1.09
C LYS A 88 13.87 1.08 0.27
N ASP A 89 12.72 1.73 0.35
CA ASP A 89 12.23 2.28 1.60
C ASP A 89 11.77 1.18 2.56
N LEU A 90 11.16 0.11 2.03
CA LEU A 90 10.88 -1.11 2.81
C LEU A 90 12.15 -1.69 3.42
N ALA A 91 13.21 -1.87 2.64
CA ALA A 91 14.47 -2.40 3.13
C ALA A 91 15.09 -1.55 4.25
N LYS A 92 14.87 -0.23 4.25
CA LYS A 92 15.34 0.67 5.33
C LYS A 92 14.55 0.48 6.61
N VAL A 93 13.22 0.36 6.54
CA VAL A 93 12.34 0.29 7.72
C VAL A 93 12.25 -1.11 8.34
N THR A 94 12.61 -2.14 7.58
CA THR A 94 12.66 -3.53 8.06
C THR A 94 14.02 -3.93 8.64
N LYS A 95 15.04 -3.08 8.54
CA LYS A 95 16.34 -3.28 9.20
C LYS A 95 16.23 -2.96 10.70
#